data_AF-A0A1F9LSM4-F1
#
_entry.id   AF-A0A1F9LSM4-F1
#
_cell.length_a   1.000
_cell.length_b   1.000
_cell.length_c   1.000
_cell.angle_alpha   90.00
_cell.angle_beta   90.00
_cell.angle_gamma   90.00
#
_symmetry.space_group_name_H-M   'P 1'
#
loop_
_entity.id
_entity.type
_entity.pdbx_description
1 polymer ?
#
loop_
_entity_poly.entity_id
_entity_poly.type
_entity_poly.pdbx_seq_one_letter_code
_entity_poly.pdbx_strand_id
1 'polypeptide(L)'
;MIPVYESRGSGRRALRNKVIWMVLVLFCLGGGAAGGERKQDKAIVFSKPIRAVLFEHKAHLGRGLNCDSCHSGLFEMKAGSAESHEDFVMTSLYEGNYCGACHNGQAAFAAKTRCTACHIGVRGYKQLESMRLGLSGPAR
;
A
#
# COMPACT_ATOMS: atom_id res chain seq x y z
N MET A 1 -3.23 -25.22 75.89
CA MET A 1 -3.30 -23.87 75.25
C MET A 1 -2.66 -23.95 73.86
N ILE A 2 -3.32 -23.33 72.88
CA ILE A 2 -3.21 -23.44 71.41
C ILE A 2 -2.50 -22.15 70.88
N PRO A 3 -1.94 -22.02 69.65
CA PRO A 3 -1.02 -22.85 68.87
C PRO A 3 0.22 -22.06 68.33
N VAL A 4 1.07 -22.80 67.61
CA VAL A 4 2.06 -22.45 66.56
C VAL A 4 1.76 -21.18 65.73
N TYR A 5 2.77 -20.34 65.45
CA TYR A 5 2.93 -19.69 64.13
C TYR A 5 4.39 -19.32 63.84
N GLU A 6 4.94 -19.92 62.80
CA GLU A 6 6.24 -19.59 62.19
C GLU A 6 6.05 -18.50 61.13
N SER A 7 6.91 -17.47 61.14
CA SER A 7 6.93 -16.46 60.08
C SER A 7 8.35 -16.23 59.57
N ARG A 8 8.66 -16.94 58.48
CA ARG A 8 9.77 -16.64 57.57
C ARG A 8 9.36 -15.56 56.55
N GLY A 9 10.21 -14.56 56.35
CA GLY A 9 10.48 -14.01 55.00
C GLY A 9 10.13 -12.54 54.73
N SER A 10 11.11 -11.65 54.89
CA SER A 10 11.05 -10.31 54.28
C SER A 10 12.46 -9.74 54.03
N GLY A 11 13.07 -10.11 52.90
CA GLY A 11 14.38 -9.54 52.51
C GLY A 11 14.70 -9.60 51.02
N ARG A 12 14.15 -10.58 50.28
CA ARG A 12 14.43 -10.78 48.84
C ARG A 12 13.44 -10.10 47.89
N ARG A 13 12.40 -9.42 48.40
CA ARG A 13 11.35 -8.78 47.57
C ARG A 13 11.75 -7.41 47.01
N ALA A 14 12.58 -6.64 47.71
CA ALA A 14 12.90 -5.25 47.31
C ALA A 14 13.87 -5.16 46.12
N LEU A 15 14.79 -6.13 45.96
CA LEU A 15 15.77 -6.13 44.88
C LEU A 15 15.19 -6.63 43.55
N ARG A 16 14.22 -7.57 43.61
CA ARG A 16 13.57 -8.16 42.43
C ARG A 16 12.73 -7.14 41.65
N ASN A 17 12.12 -6.17 42.33
CA ASN A 17 11.36 -5.11 41.66
C ASN A 17 12.25 -4.09 40.94
N LYS A 18 13.42 -3.73 41.47
CA LYS A 18 14.31 -2.74 40.83
C LYS A 18 14.95 -3.26 39.54
N VAL A 19 15.31 -4.55 39.51
CA VAL A 19 15.89 -5.19 38.30
C VAL A 19 14.84 -5.35 37.20
N ILE A 20 13.59 -5.69 37.54
CA ILE A 20 12.48 -5.74 36.58
C ILE A 20 12.22 -4.36 35.97
N TRP A 21 12.24 -3.29 36.78
CA TRP A 21 12.09 -1.92 36.29
C TRP A 21 13.26 -1.48 35.39
N MET A 22 14.50 -1.85 35.69
CA MET A 22 15.66 -1.53 34.84
C MET A 22 15.65 -2.28 33.51
N VAL A 23 15.19 -3.54 33.48
CA VAL A 23 15.07 -4.33 32.24
C VAL A 23 13.92 -3.81 31.35
N LEU A 24 12.81 -3.36 31.95
CA LEU A 24 11.70 -2.73 31.23
C LEU A 24 12.10 -1.39 30.59
N VAL A 25 12.89 -0.58 31.29
CA VAL A 25 13.42 0.70 30.76
C VAL A 25 14.44 0.46 29.63
N LEU A 26 15.27 -0.58 29.72
CA LEU A 26 16.23 -0.91 28.68
C LEU A 26 15.56 -1.46 27.40
N PHE A 27 14.42 -2.15 27.52
CA PHE A 27 13.64 -2.63 26.38
C PHE A 27 12.91 -1.49 25.64
N CYS A 28 12.53 -0.41 26.32
CA CYS A 28 11.97 0.79 25.66
C CYS A 28 13.00 1.62 24.89
N LEU A 29 14.29 1.53 25.23
CA LEU A 29 15.36 2.28 24.58
C LEU A 29 15.97 1.57 23.35
N GLY A 30 15.60 0.31 23.09
CA GLY A 30 16.19 -0.52 22.02
C GLY A 30 15.26 -0.90 20.87
N GLY A 31 13.98 -0.52 20.88
CA GLY A 31 12.99 -1.02 19.93
C GLY A 31 12.50 0.05 18.95
N GLY A 32 13.16 0.19 17.81
CA GLY A 32 12.75 1.10 16.75
C GLY A 32 12.85 0.49 15.35
N ALA A 33 12.18 -0.63 15.09
CA ALA A 33 11.88 -1.03 13.71
C ALA A 33 10.78 -0.11 13.17
N ALA A 34 11.17 1.04 12.63
CA ALA A 34 10.29 1.92 11.88
C ALA A 34 9.93 1.28 10.53
N GLY A 35 9.05 0.28 10.56
CA GLY A 35 8.30 -0.17 9.38
C GLY A 35 7.22 0.87 9.07
N GLY A 36 7.62 2.03 8.54
CA GLY A 36 6.70 3.09 8.14
C GLY A 36 5.73 2.58 7.08
N GLU A 37 4.45 2.60 7.41
CA GLU A 37 3.32 2.36 6.51
C GLU A 37 3.40 3.37 5.37
N ARG A 38 3.87 2.94 4.19
CA ARG A 38 3.97 3.85 3.03
C ARG A 38 2.56 4.19 2.57
N LYS A 39 2.14 5.46 2.70
CA LYS A 39 0.89 6.11 2.20
C LYS A 39 0.61 5.93 0.68
N GLN A 40 1.21 4.96 0.01
CA GLN A 40 1.24 4.74 -1.44
C GLN A 40 0.18 3.72 -1.92
N ASP A 41 -0.65 3.25 -1.01
CA ASP A 41 -1.66 2.20 -1.16
C ASP A 41 -2.98 2.67 -1.78
N LYS A 42 -3.09 3.97 -2.13
CA LYS A 42 -4.26 4.50 -2.85
C LYS A 42 -4.18 4.21 -4.35
N ALA A 43 -5.24 3.63 -4.89
CA ALA A 43 -5.44 3.48 -6.32
C ALA A 43 -5.69 4.84 -7.00
N ILE A 44 -5.06 5.04 -8.14
CA ILE A 44 -5.23 6.22 -9.00
C ILE A 44 -6.32 5.90 -10.03
N VAL A 45 -7.20 6.87 -10.28
CA VAL A 45 -8.20 6.76 -11.35
C VAL A 45 -7.98 7.90 -12.32
N PHE A 46 -7.58 7.58 -13.55
CA PHE A 46 -7.53 8.55 -14.63
C PHE A 46 -8.94 8.73 -15.22
N SER A 47 -9.29 9.99 -15.42
CA SER A 47 -10.52 10.53 -15.99
C SER A 47 -10.36 11.06 -17.41
N LYS A 48 -9.11 11.29 -17.88
CA LYS A 48 -8.80 11.73 -19.25
C LYS A 48 -7.71 10.84 -19.88
N PRO A 49 -7.71 10.65 -21.22
CA PRO A 49 -8.69 11.16 -22.21
C PRO A 49 -10.05 10.46 -22.13
N ILE A 50 -10.11 9.29 -21.49
CA ILE A 50 -11.38 8.59 -21.22
C ILE A 50 -11.56 8.38 -19.72
N ARG A 51 -12.81 8.42 -19.27
CA ARG A 51 -13.14 8.25 -17.86
C ARG A 51 -12.87 6.83 -17.36
N ALA A 52 -12.40 6.74 -16.13
CA ALA A 52 -12.29 5.52 -15.34
C ALA A 52 -11.26 4.52 -15.89
N VAL A 53 -10.00 4.93 -15.87
CA VAL A 53 -8.85 4.03 -16.00
C VAL A 53 -8.24 3.83 -14.62
N LEU A 54 -8.24 2.60 -14.11
CA LEU A 54 -7.73 2.28 -12.78
C LEU A 54 -6.25 1.91 -12.84
N PHE A 55 -5.46 2.49 -11.95
CA PHE A 55 -4.09 2.08 -11.66
C PHE A 55 -3.92 1.80 -10.17
N GLU A 56 -3.35 0.65 -9.84
CA GLU A 56 -3.14 0.22 -8.45
C GLU A 56 -1.66 0.00 -8.17
N HIS A 57 -1.05 0.83 -7.32
CA HIS A 57 0.33 0.66 -6.88
C HIS A 57 0.57 -0.73 -6.27
N LYS A 58 -0.36 -1.21 -5.43
CA LYS A 58 -0.24 -2.52 -4.77
C LYS A 58 -0.09 -3.66 -5.78
N ALA A 59 -0.82 -3.61 -6.90
CA ALA A 59 -0.72 -4.64 -7.95
C ALA A 59 0.64 -4.62 -8.64
N HIS A 60 1.20 -3.43 -8.88
CA HIS A 60 2.49 -3.25 -9.55
C HIS A 60 3.67 -3.58 -8.62
N LEU A 61 3.66 -3.05 -7.40
CA LEU A 61 4.67 -3.36 -6.38
C LEU A 61 4.66 -4.85 -6.01
N GLY A 62 3.47 -5.47 -5.95
CA GLY A 62 3.31 -6.91 -5.76
C GLY A 62 3.91 -7.77 -6.87
N ARG A 63 4.26 -7.17 -8.01
CA ARG A 63 4.93 -7.84 -9.14
C ARG A 63 6.46 -7.72 -9.10
N GLY A 64 7.01 -7.13 -8.04
CA GLY A 64 8.45 -6.94 -7.86
C GLY A 64 8.98 -5.61 -8.40
N LEU A 65 8.10 -4.70 -8.85
CA LEU A 65 8.49 -3.35 -9.23
C LEU A 65 8.76 -2.49 -8.00
N ASN A 66 9.66 -1.52 -8.14
CA ASN A 66 9.98 -0.53 -7.12
C ASN A 66 9.55 0.87 -7.59
N CYS A 67 9.69 1.87 -6.71
CA CYS A 67 9.30 3.25 -7.01
C CYS A 67 10.01 3.78 -8.25
N ASP A 68 11.29 3.48 -8.38
CA ASP A 68 12.17 3.97 -9.45
C ASP A 68 11.89 3.29 -10.79
N SER A 69 11.19 2.14 -10.79
CA SER A 69 10.72 1.48 -12.01
C SER A 69 9.77 2.37 -12.82
N CYS A 70 9.07 3.29 -12.15
CA CYS A 70 8.12 4.20 -12.79
C CYS A 70 8.52 5.67 -12.63
N HIS A 71 9.13 6.05 -11.51
CA HIS A 71 9.33 7.46 -11.15
C HIS A 71 10.81 7.86 -11.11
N SER A 72 11.17 9.08 -11.49
CA SER A 72 10.35 10.09 -12.21
C SER A 72 10.37 9.88 -13.73
N GLY A 73 10.78 8.69 -14.20
CA GLY A 73 10.98 8.39 -15.63
C GLY A 73 9.68 8.29 -16.43
N LEU A 74 8.91 7.22 -16.21
CA LEU A 74 7.67 6.96 -16.95
C LEU A 74 6.50 7.83 -16.46
N PHE A 75 6.51 8.18 -15.18
CA PHE A 75 5.47 8.99 -14.56
C PHE A 75 6.08 9.97 -13.55
N GLU A 76 5.48 11.14 -13.40
CA GLU A 76 5.80 12.05 -12.30
C GLU A 76 5.19 11.54 -10.98
N MET A 77 5.79 11.90 -9.84
CA MET A 77 5.28 11.59 -8.50
C MET A 77 4.06 12.46 -8.13
N LYS A 78 3.12 12.63 -9.06
CA LYS A 78 1.91 13.45 -8.93
C LYS A 78 0.75 12.71 -9.58
N ALA A 79 -0.23 12.30 -8.76
CA ALA A 79 -1.39 11.57 -9.25
C ALA A 79 -2.15 12.39 -10.32
N GLY A 80 -2.45 11.75 -11.45
CA GLY A 80 -3.16 12.38 -12.57
C GLY A 80 -2.32 13.34 -13.41
N SER A 81 -1.02 13.53 -13.16
CA SER A 81 -0.20 14.42 -14.01
C SER A 81 -0.15 13.96 -15.46
N ALA A 82 -0.09 12.65 -15.70
CA ALA A 82 -0.12 12.07 -17.05
C ALA A 82 -1.31 12.57 -17.89
N GLU A 83 -2.45 12.92 -17.27
CA GLU A 83 -3.64 13.40 -17.97
C GLU A 83 -3.49 14.76 -18.63
N SER A 84 -2.51 15.57 -18.21
CA SER A 84 -2.23 16.85 -18.85
C SER A 84 -1.37 16.72 -20.09
N HIS A 85 -0.78 15.55 -20.34
CA HIS A 85 0.03 15.33 -21.52
C HIS A 85 -0.84 14.92 -22.71
N GLU A 86 -0.66 15.58 -23.85
CA GLU A 86 -1.42 15.32 -25.08
C GLU A 86 -1.16 13.94 -25.66
N ASP A 87 0.02 13.38 -25.39
CA ASP A 87 0.44 12.06 -25.85
C ASP A 87 0.02 10.94 -24.88
N PHE A 88 -0.72 11.23 -23.80
CA PHE A 88 -1.30 10.21 -22.92
C PHE A 88 -2.53 9.54 -23.56
N VAL A 89 -2.27 8.86 -24.68
CA VAL A 89 -3.25 8.17 -25.53
C VAL A 89 -2.76 6.77 -25.87
N MET A 90 -3.68 5.87 -26.23
CA MET A 90 -3.35 4.46 -26.50
C MET A 90 -2.28 4.27 -27.58
N THR A 91 -2.22 5.16 -28.59
CA THR A 91 -1.17 5.12 -29.62
C THR A 91 0.23 5.22 -29.01
N SER A 92 0.45 6.17 -28.11
CA SER A 92 1.73 6.33 -27.40
C SER A 92 2.06 5.11 -26.51
N LEU A 93 1.03 4.50 -25.89
CA LEU A 93 1.22 3.25 -25.15
C LEU A 93 1.63 2.10 -26.07
N TYR A 94 1.16 2.04 -27.31
CA TYR A 94 1.58 1.02 -28.28
C TYR A 94 3.02 1.22 -28.76
N GLU A 95 3.54 2.44 -28.66
CA GLU A 95 4.92 2.81 -28.96
C GLU A 95 5.87 2.61 -27.77
N GLY A 96 5.36 2.14 -26.63
CA GLY A 96 6.18 1.81 -25.46
C GLY A 96 6.22 2.89 -24.39
N ASN A 97 5.42 3.95 -24.49
CA ASN A 97 5.35 5.00 -23.47
C ASN A 97 4.34 4.66 -22.36
N TYR A 98 4.45 5.35 -21.22
CA TYR A 98 3.54 5.22 -20.08
C TYR A 98 3.34 3.75 -19.66
N CYS A 99 2.09 3.27 -19.62
CA CYS A 99 1.74 1.89 -19.31
C CYS A 99 2.36 0.91 -20.31
N GLY A 100 2.53 1.34 -21.55
CA GLY A 100 3.06 0.57 -22.67
C GLY A 100 4.50 0.12 -22.51
N ALA A 101 5.29 0.81 -21.69
CA ALA A 101 6.67 0.44 -21.40
C ALA A 101 6.79 -0.99 -20.87
N CYS A 102 5.77 -1.45 -20.12
CA CYS A 102 5.68 -2.82 -19.62
C CYS A 102 4.50 -3.60 -20.22
N HIS A 103 3.37 -2.96 -20.50
CA HIS A 103 2.21 -3.59 -21.14
C HIS A 103 2.38 -3.72 -22.67
N ASN A 104 3.51 -4.30 -23.08
CA ASN A 104 3.93 -4.49 -24.47
C ASN A 104 3.72 -5.92 -24.98
N GLY A 105 3.29 -6.85 -24.12
CA GLY A 105 3.14 -8.27 -24.46
C GLY A 105 4.35 -9.13 -24.11
N GLN A 106 5.43 -8.54 -23.62
CA GLN A 106 6.65 -9.25 -23.19
C GLN A 106 6.79 -9.20 -21.66
N ALA A 107 6.82 -7.99 -21.07
CA ALA A 107 6.95 -7.83 -19.62
C ALA A 107 5.61 -8.03 -18.88
N ALA A 108 4.51 -7.58 -19.50
CA ALA A 108 3.15 -7.80 -19.04
C ALA A 108 2.22 -8.02 -20.25
N PHE A 109 0.93 -8.26 -20.00
CA PHE A 109 -0.06 -8.37 -21.08
C PHE A 109 -0.04 -7.12 -21.97
N ALA A 110 -0.19 -7.30 -23.28
CA ALA A 110 -0.17 -6.19 -24.22
C ALA A 110 -1.39 -5.27 -24.03
N ALA A 111 -1.18 -3.96 -23.99
CA ALA A 111 -2.24 -2.96 -23.79
C ALA A 111 -3.34 -3.06 -24.86
N LYS A 112 -2.99 -3.52 -26.07
CA LYS A 112 -3.91 -3.69 -27.20
C LYS A 112 -4.86 -4.89 -27.11
N THR A 113 -4.70 -5.78 -26.13
CA THR A 113 -5.46 -7.05 -26.08
C THR A 113 -6.45 -7.15 -24.92
N ARG A 114 -6.31 -6.33 -23.87
CA ARG A 114 -7.13 -6.44 -22.64
C ARG A 114 -7.65 -5.09 -22.16
N CYS A 115 -8.47 -4.43 -22.97
CA CYS A 115 -8.98 -3.08 -22.70
C CYS A 115 -9.64 -2.95 -21.32
N THR A 116 -10.44 -3.93 -20.92
CA THR A 116 -11.19 -3.92 -19.65
C THR A 116 -10.34 -4.17 -18.41
N ALA A 117 -9.06 -4.52 -18.56
CA ALA A 117 -8.14 -4.67 -17.44
C ALA A 117 -7.82 -3.31 -16.79
N CYS A 118 -7.81 -2.24 -17.58
CA CYS A 118 -7.55 -0.88 -17.10
C CYS A 118 -8.80 0.00 -17.22
N HIS A 119 -9.55 -0.11 -18.32
CA HIS A 119 -10.75 0.69 -18.58
C HIS A 119 -11.99 0.06 -17.94
N ILE A 120 -12.24 0.41 -16.68
CA ILE A 120 -13.32 -0.19 -15.88
C ILE A 120 -14.72 0.38 -16.19
N GLY A 121 -14.77 1.48 -16.95
CA GLY A 121 -16.01 2.14 -17.39
C GLY A 121 -16.86 2.68 -16.24
N VAL A 122 -18.07 3.14 -16.57
CA VAL A 122 -18.99 3.75 -15.57
C VAL A 122 -19.34 2.78 -14.44
N ARG A 123 -19.58 1.51 -14.79
CA ARG A 123 -19.98 0.49 -13.81
C ARG A 123 -18.87 0.20 -12.81
N GLY A 124 -17.64 0.00 -13.30
CA GLY A 124 -16.49 -0.20 -12.43
C GLY A 124 -16.20 1.03 -11.58
N TYR A 125 -16.32 2.22 -12.16
CA TYR A 125 -16.12 3.48 -11.43
C TYR A 125 -17.13 3.65 -10.29
N LYS A 126 -18.43 3.45 -10.55
CA LYS A 126 -19.48 3.50 -9.52
C LYS A 126 -19.24 2.48 -8.40
N GLN A 127 -18.72 1.30 -8.74
CA GLN A 127 -18.37 0.29 -7.74
C GLN A 127 -17.18 0.73 -6.87
N LEU A 128 -16.15 1.33 -7.46
CA LEU A 128 -15.03 1.89 -6.68
C LEU A 128 -15.49 3.02 -5.77
N GLU A 129 -16.38 3.89 -6.26
CA GLU A 129 -16.97 4.96 -5.45
C GLU A 129 -17.81 4.42 -4.31
N SER A 130 -18.66 3.41 -4.54
CA SER A 130 -19.45 2.80 -3.47
C SER A 130 -18.58 2.15 -2.40
N MET A 131 -17.53 1.43 -2.81
CA MET A 131 -16.53 0.86 -1.90
C MET A 131 -15.81 1.94 -1.08
N ARG A 132 -15.41 3.06 -1.71
CA ARG A 132 -14.75 4.19 -1.03
C ARG A 132 -15.66 4.91 -0.04
N LEU A 133 -16.95 4.98 -0.34
CA LEU A 133 -17.97 5.60 0.52
C LEU A 133 -18.47 4.65 1.62
N GLY A 134 -17.92 3.43 1.72
CA GLY A 134 -18.37 2.42 2.69
C GLY A 134 -19.79 1.93 2.43
N LEU A 135 -20.34 2.21 1.25
CA LEU A 135 -21.63 1.72 0.82
C LEU A 135 -21.40 0.28 0.33
N SER A 136 -21.87 -0.69 1.11
CA SER A 136 -21.85 -2.11 0.74
C SER A 136 -22.60 -2.31 -0.59
N GLY A 137 -21.88 -2.18 -1.71
CA GLY A 137 -22.40 -2.47 -3.03
C GLY A 137 -22.66 -3.97 -3.18
N PRO A 138 -23.57 -4.38 -4.09
CA PRO A 138 -23.99 -5.77 -4.20
C PRO A 138 -22.78 -6.66 -4.45
N ALA A 139 -22.58 -7.63 -3.56
CA ALA A 139 -21.77 -8.80 -3.86
C ALA A 139 -22.31 -9.41 -5.15
N ARG A 140 -21.44 -9.60 -6.13
CA ARG A 140 -21.76 -10.37 -7.32
C ARG A 140 -22.03 -11.82 -6.95
#